data_AF-A0A848IY96-F1
#
_entry.id   AF-A0A848IY96-F1
#
_cell.length_a   1.000
_cell.length_b   1.000
_cell.length_c   1.000
_cell.angle_alpha   90.00
_cell.angle_beta   90.00
_cell.angle_gamma   90.00
#
_symmetry.space_group_name_H-M   'P 1'
#
loop_
_entity.id
_entity.type
_entity.pdbx_description
1 polymer ?
#
loop_
_entity_poly.entity_id
_entity_poly.type
_entity_poly.pdbx_seq_one_letter_code
_entity_poly.pdbx_strand_id
1 'polypeptide(L)'
;MQESDNLSNIPWYSLDWFNPDKFPLIGTGEYFDWKNEWVFYLLLLIPIILAVIPFLRKKIQTLEVALPKKDVGTDFTSYLRFIPTILLSLSFICMVIALARPQKTNEKIEQWSEGIDIMLLLDISESMKIQDLKPNRLEAAKKTALDFIDGRNQDRIGVVIFAGEAFTLAPMTTDYDLLRSEIEDITFSKIRKSGTAIGLALGMGINRMKESEAKSKVFILLSDGDNTAGNIDPKTAAEFAAGYGIKMYSIAIGREGRVRYGTDNFGQPYYVENSIDETTLRMIAEIGNGKFFRVENNKGLQEVFNTIDQLEKAKIYENRYKNTFDYYFVYLYWALALFLGWLLTKLTIFSNILVD
;
A
#
# COMPACT_ATOMS: atom_id res chain seq x y z
N MET A 1 -3.03 -3.67 14.69
CA MET A 1 -2.86 -4.17 16.07
C MET A 1 -1.47 -4.82 16.15
N GLN A 2 -0.47 -4.02 16.48
CA GLN A 2 0.77 -4.38 17.16
C GLN A 2 1.49 -3.04 17.33
N GLU A 3 1.42 -2.48 18.54
CA GLU A 3 2.35 -1.44 18.97
C GLU A 3 3.75 -1.95 18.65
N SER A 4 4.35 -1.42 17.59
CA SER A 4 5.74 -1.69 17.28
C SER A 4 6.53 -1.13 18.46
N ASP A 5 7.04 -2.01 19.33
CA ASP A 5 7.93 -1.69 20.43
C ASP A 5 9.00 -0.71 19.93
N ASN A 6 8.79 0.56 20.24
CA ASN A 6 9.58 1.64 19.70
C ASN A 6 10.88 1.68 20.51
N LEU A 7 11.86 0.87 20.08
CA LEU A 7 13.19 0.76 20.68
C LEU A 7 13.89 2.12 20.86
N SER A 8 13.44 3.17 20.15
CA SER A 8 13.91 4.55 20.35
C SER A 8 13.57 5.13 21.73
N ASN A 9 12.52 4.62 22.39
CA ASN A 9 12.04 5.14 23.67
C ASN A 9 12.65 4.42 24.88
N ILE A 10 13.36 3.30 24.67
CA ILE A 10 14.03 2.59 25.75
C ILE A 10 15.35 3.31 26.04
N PRO A 11 15.57 3.81 27.27
CA PRO A 11 16.84 4.43 27.62
C PRO A 11 17.97 3.41 27.50
N TRP A 12 19.17 3.87 27.12
CA TRP A 12 20.33 3.00 26.91
C TRP A 12 20.73 2.20 28.18
N TYR A 13 20.42 2.73 29.36
CA TYR A 13 20.71 2.10 30.66
C TYR A 13 19.63 1.10 31.11
N SER A 14 18.57 0.86 30.32
CA SER A 14 17.56 -0.14 30.69
C SER A 14 18.13 -1.56 30.64
N LEU A 15 17.70 -2.43 31.55
CA LEU A 15 18.02 -3.86 31.51
C LEU A 15 17.25 -4.59 30.40
N ASP A 16 16.22 -3.98 29.82
CA ASP A 16 15.43 -4.55 28.73
C ASP A 16 16.28 -4.89 27.49
N TRP A 17 17.43 -4.21 27.32
CA TRP A 17 18.38 -4.48 26.24
C TRP A 17 19.04 -5.86 26.33
N PHE A 18 18.99 -6.50 27.51
CA PHE A 18 19.58 -7.81 27.78
C PHE A 18 18.55 -8.95 27.84
N ASN A 19 17.31 -8.72 27.41
CA ASN A 19 16.28 -9.76 27.36
C ASN A 19 16.74 -10.93 26.44
N PRO A 20 16.71 -12.21 26.91
CA PRO A 20 17.10 -13.39 26.15
C PRO A 20 16.55 -13.49 24.72
N ASP A 21 15.31 -13.04 24.49
CA ASP A 21 14.64 -13.12 23.19
C ASP A 21 15.35 -12.30 22.08
N LYS A 22 16.17 -11.31 22.49
CA LYS A 22 16.89 -10.41 21.56
C LYS A 22 18.19 -11.01 21.04
N PHE A 23 18.66 -12.14 21.57
CA PHE A 23 19.95 -12.74 21.21
C PHE A 23 19.79 -14.06 20.45
N PRO A 24 20.58 -14.28 19.38
CA PRO A 24 20.45 -15.46 18.53
C PRO A 24 20.94 -16.76 19.20
N LEU A 25 21.74 -16.64 20.27
CA LEU A 25 22.33 -17.78 21.00
C LEU A 25 21.44 -18.34 22.12
N ILE A 26 20.45 -17.56 22.58
CA ILE A 26 19.67 -17.87 23.80
C ILE A 26 18.15 -17.85 23.52
N GLY A 27 17.68 -17.05 22.55
CA GLY A 27 16.26 -16.92 22.18
C GLY A 27 15.99 -17.20 20.70
N THR A 28 14.86 -16.72 20.18
CA THR A 28 14.43 -16.93 18.77
C THR A 28 15.25 -16.11 17.77
N GLY A 29 15.96 -15.07 18.20
CA GLY A 29 16.82 -14.25 17.34
C GLY A 29 16.07 -13.35 16.34
N GLU A 30 14.74 -13.40 16.30
CA GLU A 30 13.90 -12.67 15.32
C GLU A 30 13.78 -11.17 15.61
N TYR A 31 14.36 -10.67 16.70
CA TYR A 31 14.19 -9.28 17.14
C TYR A 31 15.21 -8.29 16.54
N PHE A 32 16.42 -8.76 16.21
CA PHE A 32 17.48 -7.96 15.58
C PHE A 32 18.03 -8.68 14.35
N ASP A 33 18.22 -7.92 13.27
CA ASP A 33 19.04 -8.33 12.14
C ASP A 33 20.52 -8.13 12.52
N TRP A 34 21.25 -9.22 12.73
CA TRP A 34 22.67 -9.17 13.07
C TRP A 34 23.51 -9.12 11.81
N LYS A 35 24.17 -7.97 11.55
CA LYS A 35 24.98 -7.83 10.33
C LYS A 35 26.20 -8.76 10.31
N ASN A 36 26.81 -8.98 11.48
CA ASN A 36 28.06 -9.73 11.60
C ASN A 36 27.91 -10.89 12.60
N GLU A 37 27.13 -11.91 12.25
CA GLU A 37 26.89 -13.09 13.12
C GLU A 37 28.18 -13.83 13.52
N TRP A 38 29.19 -13.83 12.64
CA TRP A 38 30.49 -14.47 12.90
C TRP A 38 31.24 -13.88 14.10
N VAL A 39 30.91 -12.67 14.53
CA VAL A 39 31.54 -12.00 15.67
C VAL A 39 31.25 -12.74 16.98
N PHE A 40 30.14 -13.48 17.08
CA PHE A 40 29.82 -14.25 18.29
C PHE A 40 30.87 -15.33 18.60
N TYR A 41 31.61 -15.84 17.61
CA TYR A 41 32.72 -16.77 17.86
C TYR A 41 33.87 -16.16 18.68
N LEU A 42 34.02 -14.83 18.69
CA LEU A 42 35.01 -14.15 19.54
C LEU A 42 34.69 -14.31 21.04
N LEU A 43 33.45 -14.61 21.40
CA LEU A 43 33.05 -14.86 22.79
C LEU A 43 33.80 -16.08 23.37
N LEU A 44 34.14 -17.07 22.54
CA LEU A 44 34.94 -18.24 22.95
C LEU A 44 36.39 -17.90 23.31
N LEU A 45 36.93 -16.76 22.83
CA LEU A 45 38.29 -16.33 23.16
C LEU A 45 38.37 -15.68 24.54
N ILE A 46 37.27 -15.15 25.08
CA ILE A 46 37.23 -14.49 26.40
C ILE A 46 37.74 -15.41 27.53
N PRO A 47 37.24 -16.66 27.72
CA PRO A 47 37.73 -17.55 28.77
C PRO A 47 39.20 -17.93 28.56
N ILE A 48 39.67 -18.05 27.31
CA ILE A 48 41.06 -18.35 26.98
C ILE A 48 41.97 -17.20 27.44
N ILE A 49 41.60 -15.95 27.12
CA ILE A 49 42.35 -14.76 27.53
C ILE A 49 42.40 -14.66 29.07
N LEU A 50 41.28 -14.87 29.74
CA LEU A 50 41.22 -14.84 31.21
C LEU A 50 42.04 -15.96 31.87
N ALA A 51 42.14 -17.14 31.25
CA ALA A 51 42.98 -18.24 31.73
C ALA A 51 44.48 -18.01 31.48
N VAL A 52 44.83 -17.33 30.39
CA VAL A 52 46.23 -17.04 30.01
C VAL A 52 46.84 -15.91 30.84
N ILE A 53 46.07 -14.89 31.23
CA ILE A 53 46.53 -13.76 32.06
C ILE A 53 47.24 -14.20 33.36
N PRO A 54 46.68 -15.08 34.22
CA PRO A 54 47.36 -15.53 35.43
C PRO A 54 48.56 -16.42 35.12
N PHE A 55 48.53 -17.20 34.04
CA PHE A 55 49.66 -18.02 33.61
C PHE A 55 50.88 -17.17 33.18
N LEU A 56 50.63 -16.06 32.48
CA LEU A 56 51.67 -15.09 32.10
C LEU A 56 52.20 -14.26 33.28
N ARG A 57 51.39 -14.06 34.33
CA ARG A 57 51.76 -13.34 35.55
C ARG A 57 52.59 -14.16 36.55
N LYS A 58 52.74 -15.48 36.35
CA LYS A 58 53.58 -16.37 37.18
C LYS A 58 55.08 -16.01 37.25
N LYS A 59 55.52 -14.94 36.56
CA LYS A 59 56.90 -14.42 36.64
C LYS A 59 57.13 -13.34 37.70
N ILE A 60 56.11 -12.93 38.45
CA ILE A 60 56.27 -12.00 39.57
C ILE A 60 56.54 -12.84 40.83
N GLN A 61 57.67 -12.58 41.49
CA GLN A 61 58.10 -13.26 42.72
C GLN A 61 57.01 -13.12 43.79
N THR A 62 56.36 -14.23 44.13
CA THR A 62 55.50 -14.30 45.33
C THR A 62 56.39 -14.52 46.54
N LEU A 63 56.33 -13.65 47.55
CA LEU A 63 56.87 -13.95 48.87
C LEU A 63 56.01 -15.05 49.49
N GLU A 64 56.55 -16.26 49.61
CA GLU A 64 55.93 -17.33 50.39
C GLU A 64 55.97 -16.97 51.87
N VAL A 65 54.92 -16.31 52.36
CA VAL A 65 54.69 -16.17 53.80
C VAL A 65 54.04 -17.47 54.29
N ALA A 66 54.76 -18.23 55.10
CA ALA A 66 54.25 -19.43 55.75
C ALA A 66 53.23 -19.04 56.84
N LEU A 67 51.95 -18.92 56.44
CA LEU A 67 50.86 -18.70 57.39
C LEU A 67 50.47 -20.03 58.08
N PRO A 68 50.36 -20.08 59.41
CA PRO A 68 49.88 -21.26 60.11
C PRO A 68 48.42 -21.52 59.72
N LYS A 69 48.14 -22.78 59.42
CA LYS A 69 46.89 -23.32 58.84
C LYS A 69 45.73 -23.32 59.84
N LYS A 70 45.44 -22.19 60.47
CA LYS A 70 44.35 -22.05 61.45
C LYS A 70 43.39 -20.95 61.03
N ASP A 71 42.17 -21.39 60.74
CA ASP A 71 40.94 -20.63 60.52
C ASP A 71 40.94 -19.69 59.31
N VAL A 72 40.92 -20.28 58.11
CA VAL A 72 40.43 -19.59 56.91
C VAL A 72 38.91 -19.52 56.99
N GLY A 73 38.39 -18.53 57.70
CA GLY A 73 36.99 -18.13 57.58
C GLY A 73 36.75 -17.67 56.14
N THR A 74 35.68 -18.15 55.50
CA THR A 74 35.23 -17.59 54.22
C THR A 74 34.61 -16.23 54.48
N ASP A 75 35.45 -15.20 54.61
CA ASP A 75 34.97 -13.84 54.74
C ASP A 75 34.35 -13.39 53.41
N PHE A 76 33.26 -12.63 53.48
CA PHE A 76 32.56 -12.04 52.33
C PHE A 76 33.52 -11.21 51.44
N THR A 77 34.59 -10.67 52.03
CA THR A 77 35.68 -9.95 51.36
C THR A 77 36.49 -10.81 50.39
N SER A 78 36.54 -12.13 50.57
CA SER A 78 37.22 -13.05 49.64
C SER A 78 36.49 -13.15 48.30
N TYR A 79 35.17 -13.02 48.28
CA TYR A 79 34.37 -13.02 47.04
C TYR A 79 34.55 -11.72 46.24
N LEU A 80 34.87 -10.61 46.89
CA LEU A 80 35.14 -9.32 46.24
C LEU A 80 36.35 -9.38 45.27
N ARG A 81 37.27 -10.33 45.44
CA ARG A 81 38.41 -10.55 44.54
C ARG A 81 37.97 -10.90 43.10
N PHE A 82 36.78 -11.47 42.92
CA PHE A 82 36.29 -11.85 41.60
C PHE A 82 35.60 -10.69 40.86
N ILE A 83 35.24 -9.61 41.55
CA ILE A 83 34.52 -8.47 40.97
C ILE A 83 35.27 -7.85 39.77
N PRO A 84 36.59 -7.56 39.84
CA PRO A 84 37.30 -7.01 38.69
C PRO A 84 37.30 -7.96 37.49
N THR A 85 37.41 -9.26 37.71
CA THR A 85 37.40 -10.26 36.63
C THR A 85 36.03 -10.35 35.98
N ILE A 86 34.95 -10.32 36.76
CA ILE A 86 33.57 -10.35 36.26
C ILE A 86 33.25 -9.07 35.48
N LEU A 87 33.60 -7.90 35.99
CA LEU A 87 33.39 -6.61 35.30
C LEU A 87 34.11 -6.55 33.95
N LEU A 88 35.36 -7.02 33.91
CA LEU A 88 36.14 -7.08 32.68
C LEU A 88 35.50 -8.05 31.67
N SER A 89 35.07 -9.22 32.13
CA SER A 89 34.42 -10.24 31.29
C SER A 89 33.12 -9.71 30.67
N LEU A 90 32.28 -9.06 31.49
CA LEU A 90 31.01 -8.50 31.04
C LEU A 90 31.22 -7.34 30.07
N SER A 91 32.24 -6.51 30.29
CA SER A 91 32.65 -5.46 29.34
C SER A 91 33.03 -6.04 27.97
N PHE A 92 33.83 -7.11 27.94
CA PHE A 92 34.18 -7.80 26.68
C PHE A 92 32.96 -8.40 25.99
N ILE A 93 32.03 -9.02 26.73
CA ILE A 93 30.78 -9.57 26.15
C ILE A 93 29.96 -8.45 25.50
N CYS A 94 29.75 -7.33 26.19
CA CYS A 94 29.04 -6.17 25.63
C CYS A 94 29.75 -5.59 24.40
N MET A 95 31.09 -5.59 24.38
CA MET A 95 31.86 -5.13 23.22
C MET A 95 31.70 -6.05 22.01
N VAL A 96 31.68 -7.37 22.22
CA VAL A 96 31.41 -8.36 21.16
C VAL A 96 30.00 -8.18 20.59
N ILE A 97 29.00 -7.98 21.46
CA ILE A 97 27.62 -7.71 21.04
C ILE A 97 27.53 -6.41 20.23
N ALA A 98 28.21 -5.33 20.65
CA ALA A 98 28.28 -4.10 19.89
C ALA A 98 28.90 -4.31 18.50
N LEU A 99 29.97 -5.12 18.42
CA LEU A 99 30.67 -5.41 17.17
C LEU A 99 29.84 -6.30 16.20
N ALA A 100 28.98 -7.15 16.75
CA ALA A 100 28.00 -7.93 15.98
C ALA A 100 26.94 -7.04 15.29
N ARG A 101 26.87 -5.76 15.71
CA ARG A 101 26.05 -4.68 15.12
C ARG A 101 24.57 -5.08 15.02
N PRO A 102 23.83 -5.06 16.14
CA PRO A 102 22.39 -5.32 16.12
C PRO A 102 21.67 -4.21 15.35
N GLN A 103 20.93 -4.59 14.31
CA GLN A 103 20.16 -3.67 13.48
C GLN A 103 18.67 -4.03 13.52
N LYS A 104 17.79 -3.05 13.29
CA LYS A 104 16.38 -3.32 13.00
C LYS A 104 16.01 -2.65 11.68
N THR A 105 15.62 -3.45 10.71
CA THR A 105 15.20 -2.94 9.40
C THR A 105 13.68 -2.73 9.41
N ASN A 106 13.27 -1.47 9.37
CA ASN A 106 11.87 -1.12 9.11
C ASN A 106 11.71 -0.98 7.59
N GLU A 107 10.99 -1.91 6.99
CA GLU A 107 10.61 -1.84 5.59
C GLU A 107 9.30 -1.08 5.45
N LYS A 108 9.33 0.06 4.77
CA LYS A 108 8.14 0.81 4.39
C LYS A 108 7.96 0.67 2.89
N ILE A 109 6.88 0.01 2.49
CA ILE A 109 6.51 -0.13 1.08
C ILE A 109 5.56 1.03 0.77
N GLU A 110 6.00 1.95 -0.10
CA GLU A 110 5.13 2.99 -0.64
C GLU A 110 4.76 2.60 -2.07
N GLN A 111 3.47 2.31 -2.31
CA GLN A 111 2.93 2.00 -3.63
C GLN A 111 2.40 3.30 -4.24
N TRP A 112 2.96 3.70 -5.37
CA TRP A 112 2.50 4.85 -6.15
C TRP A 112 1.98 4.34 -7.50
N SER A 113 0.72 4.62 -7.84
CA SER A 113 0.15 4.36 -9.16
C SER A 113 -0.03 5.68 -9.89
N GLU A 114 0.42 5.76 -11.14
CA GLU A 114 0.03 6.87 -12.02
C GLU A 114 -1.44 6.69 -12.37
N GLY A 115 -2.34 7.42 -11.70
CA GLY A 115 -3.76 7.37 -12.00
C GLY A 115 -4.06 7.74 -13.45
N ILE A 116 -5.14 7.18 -13.98
CA ILE A 116 -5.60 7.45 -15.34
C ILE A 116 -6.80 8.39 -15.35
N ASP A 117 -7.06 8.99 -16.51
CA ASP A 117 -8.21 9.86 -16.71
C ASP A 117 -9.33 9.11 -17.41
N ILE A 118 -10.49 9.04 -16.77
CA ILE A 118 -11.66 8.33 -17.29
C ILE A 118 -12.86 9.27 -17.37
N MET A 119 -13.51 9.33 -18.53
CA MET A 119 -14.81 9.99 -18.68
C MET A 119 -15.88 8.94 -18.89
N LEU A 120 -16.85 8.92 -17.98
CA LEU A 120 -18.07 8.14 -18.14
C LEU A 120 -19.06 8.97 -18.95
N LEU A 121 -19.46 8.45 -20.11
CA LEU A 121 -20.50 9.04 -20.95
C LEU A 121 -21.77 8.20 -20.77
N LEU A 122 -22.73 8.71 -20.01
CA LEU A 122 -23.95 8.00 -19.61
C LEU A 122 -25.16 8.48 -20.39
N ASP A 123 -25.79 7.57 -21.14
CA ASP A 123 -27.06 7.82 -21.79
C ASP A 123 -28.20 7.83 -20.76
N ILE A 124 -29.03 8.87 -20.80
CA ILE A 124 -30.22 9.04 -19.95
C ILE A 124 -31.49 9.23 -20.79
N SER A 125 -31.46 8.86 -22.07
CA SER A 125 -32.60 8.91 -22.98
C SER A 125 -33.73 7.99 -22.54
N GLU A 126 -34.90 8.10 -23.20
CA GLU A 126 -36.10 7.37 -22.80
C GLU A 126 -35.97 5.85 -22.91
N SER A 127 -35.18 5.36 -23.86
CA SER A 127 -34.92 3.94 -24.02
C SER A 127 -34.16 3.34 -22.82
N MET A 128 -33.42 4.16 -22.06
CA MET A 128 -32.79 3.74 -20.81
C MET A 128 -33.77 3.49 -19.66
N LYS A 129 -35.08 3.77 -19.85
CA LYS A 129 -36.17 3.38 -18.94
C LYS A 129 -36.58 1.91 -19.07
N ILE A 130 -36.18 1.23 -20.15
CA ILE A 130 -36.49 -0.18 -20.39
C ILE A 130 -36.00 -1.04 -19.20
N GLN A 131 -36.79 -2.04 -18.82
CA GLN A 131 -36.60 -2.90 -17.65
C GLN A 131 -36.08 -4.29 -18.00
N ASP A 132 -35.28 -4.40 -19.06
CA ASP A 132 -34.57 -5.63 -19.40
C ASP A 132 -33.39 -5.90 -18.46
N LEU A 133 -32.75 -4.84 -17.97
CA LEU A 133 -31.93 -4.84 -16.76
C LEU A 133 -32.75 -4.36 -15.56
N LYS A 134 -32.42 -4.86 -14.36
CA LYS A 134 -33.14 -4.47 -13.15
C LYS A 134 -32.44 -3.34 -12.39
N PRO A 135 -33.18 -2.33 -11.90
CA PRO A 135 -34.61 -2.08 -12.09
C PRO A 135 -34.96 -1.51 -13.48
N ASN A 136 -34.02 -0.79 -14.10
CA ASN A 136 -34.02 -0.38 -15.51
C ASN A 136 -32.56 -0.22 -15.98
N ARG A 137 -32.33 0.02 -17.27
CA ARG A 137 -30.98 0.18 -17.84
C ARG A 137 -30.19 1.30 -17.18
N LEU A 138 -30.79 2.48 -16.98
CA LEU A 138 -30.11 3.63 -16.35
C LEU A 138 -29.67 3.32 -14.93
N GLU A 139 -30.55 2.77 -14.10
CA GLU A 139 -30.23 2.45 -12.70
C GLU A 139 -29.20 1.32 -12.60
N ALA A 140 -29.22 0.36 -13.53
CA ALA A 140 -28.18 -0.67 -13.63
C ALA A 140 -26.82 -0.05 -14.01
N ALA A 141 -26.81 0.89 -14.95
CA ALA A 141 -25.62 1.65 -15.35
C ALA A 141 -25.07 2.51 -14.22
N LYS A 142 -25.94 3.27 -13.52
CA LYS A 142 -25.59 4.07 -12.33
C LYS A 142 -24.94 3.19 -11.27
N LYS A 143 -25.59 2.09 -10.90
CA LYS A 143 -25.05 1.16 -9.89
C LYS A 143 -23.68 0.63 -10.28
N THR A 144 -23.51 0.20 -11.54
CA THR A 144 -22.22 -0.34 -11.98
C THR A 144 -21.15 0.74 -12.07
N ALA A 145 -21.50 1.96 -12.46
CA ALA A 145 -20.60 3.11 -12.44
C ALA A 145 -20.16 3.46 -11.01
N LEU A 146 -21.06 3.40 -10.02
CA LEU A 146 -20.74 3.59 -8.61
C LEU A 146 -19.80 2.49 -8.09
N ASP A 147 -20.12 1.22 -8.35
CA ASP A 147 -19.26 0.09 -8.00
C ASP A 147 -17.85 0.24 -8.60
N PHE A 148 -17.76 0.77 -9.83
CA PHE A 148 -16.50 1.04 -10.51
C PHE A 148 -15.72 2.21 -9.92
N ILE A 149 -16.40 3.27 -9.47
CA ILE A 149 -15.77 4.42 -8.81
C ILE A 149 -15.26 4.03 -7.43
N ASP A 150 -16.01 3.22 -6.68
CA ASP A 150 -15.66 2.78 -5.32
C ASP A 150 -14.38 1.93 -5.28
N GLY A 151 -14.02 1.27 -6.38
CA GLY A 151 -12.79 0.48 -6.51
C GLY A 151 -11.52 1.31 -6.73
N ARG A 152 -11.60 2.65 -6.77
CA ARG A 152 -10.53 3.53 -7.27
C ARG A 152 -9.97 4.43 -6.17
N ASN A 153 -8.65 4.67 -6.24
CA ASN A 153 -7.94 5.50 -5.26
C ASN A 153 -7.16 6.68 -5.87
N GLN A 154 -6.71 6.58 -7.12
CA GLN A 154 -5.82 7.58 -7.74
C GLN A 154 -6.28 8.05 -9.13
N ASP A 155 -7.32 7.44 -9.68
CA ASP A 155 -7.84 7.79 -11.01
C ASP A 155 -8.71 9.04 -10.94
N ARG A 156 -8.57 9.93 -11.93
CA ARG A 156 -9.49 11.06 -12.09
C ARG A 156 -10.65 10.62 -12.96
N ILE A 157 -11.85 10.83 -12.45
CA ILE A 157 -13.07 10.43 -13.13
C ILE A 157 -13.93 11.67 -13.38
N GLY A 158 -14.44 11.79 -14.60
CA GLY A 158 -15.46 12.77 -14.97
C GLY A 158 -16.71 12.05 -15.45
N VAL A 159 -17.84 12.75 -15.41
CA VAL A 159 -19.14 12.21 -15.85
C VAL A 159 -19.81 13.21 -16.77
N VAL A 160 -20.19 12.73 -17.95
CA VAL A 160 -21.08 13.43 -18.88
C VAL A 160 -22.35 12.61 -19.02
N ILE A 161 -23.48 13.27 -18.88
CA ILE A 161 -24.79 12.68 -19.17
C ILE A 161 -25.29 13.22 -20.50
N PHE A 162 -25.99 12.39 -21.26
CA PHE A 162 -26.55 12.81 -22.53
C PHE A 162 -27.89 12.16 -22.85
N ALA A 163 -28.68 12.87 -23.64
CA ALA A 163 -29.89 12.44 -24.33
C ALA A 163 -29.94 13.25 -25.63
N GLY A 164 -30.98 14.06 -25.89
CA GLY A 164 -31.01 14.93 -27.07
C GLY A 164 -29.96 16.06 -27.06
N GLU A 165 -29.36 16.31 -25.90
CA GLU A 165 -28.21 17.20 -25.65
C GLU A 165 -27.24 16.50 -24.70
N ALA A 166 -26.06 17.09 -24.46
CA ALA A 166 -25.06 16.53 -23.55
C ALA A 166 -24.56 17.59 -22.55
N PHE A 167 -24.37 17.19 -21.29
CA PHE A 167 -23.90 18.06 -20.22
C PHE A 167 -22.83 17.37 -19.38
N THR A 168 -21.81 18.11 -18.98
CA THR A 168 -20.86 17.64 -17.96
C THR A 168 -21.55 17.70 -16.60
N LEU A 169 -21.79 16.53 -16.02
CA LEU A 169 -22.34 16.40 -14.68
C LEU A 169 -21.25 16.66 -13.63
N ALA A 170 -20.07 16.07 -13.83
CA ALA A 170 -18.92 16.28 -12.97
C ALA A 170 -17.65 16.45 -13.83
N PRO A 171 -16.81 17.47 -13.54
CA PRO A 171 -15.50 17.61 -14.17
C PRO A 171 -14.56 16.48 -13.71
N MET A 172 -13.39 16.37 -14.35
CA MET A 172 -12.36 15.41 -13.95
C MET A 172 -11.91 15.68 -12.51
N THR A 173 -12.17 14.75 -11.59
CA THR A 173 -11.85 14.88 -10.17
C THR A 173 -11.44 13.54 -9.54
N THR A 174 -10.73 13.60 -8.43
CA THR A 174 -10.48 12.45 -7.52
C THR A 174 -11.44 12.46 -6.33
N ASP A 175 -12.38 13.39 -6.29
CA ASP A 175 -13.44 13.45 -5.27
C ASP A 175 -14.54 12.43 -5.61
N TYR A 176 -14.34 11.20 -5.13
CA TYR A 176 -15.26 10.09 -5.37
C TYR A 176 -16.60 10.26 -4.63
N ASP A 177 -16.62 11.00 -3.52
CA ASP A 177 -17.86 11.26 -2.78
C ASP A 177 -18.77 12.24 -3.55
N LEU A 178 -18.18 13.28 -4.15
CA LEU A 178 -18.88 14.17 -5.08
C LEU A 178 -19.45 13.36 -6.25
N LEU A 179 -18.62 12.55 -6.91
CA LEU A 179 -19.06 11.73 -8.05
C LEU A 179 -20.21 10.79 -7.68
N ARG A 180 -20.16 10.17 -6.50
CA ARG A 180 -21.25 9.32 -5.99
C ARG A 180 -22.54 10.09 -5.87
N SER A 181 -22.51 11.25 -5.20
CA SER A 181 -23.71 12.07 -5.01
C SER A 181 -24.32 12.56 -6.32
N GLU A 182 -23.48 12.96 -7.28
CA GLU A 182 -23.92 13.44 -8.59
C GLU A 182 -24.55 12.33 -9.43
N ILE A 183 -23.95 11.13 -9.43
CA ILE A 183 -24.46 9.97 -10.17
C ILE A 183 -25.78 9.49 -9.56
N GLU A 184 -25.88 9.39 -8.24
CA GLU A 184 -27.12 8.97 -7.56
C GLU A 184 -28.30 9.89 -7.91
N ASP A 185 -28.04 11.20 -8.01
CA ASP A 185 -29.02 12.23 -8.36
C ASP A 185 -29.38 12.27 -9.86
N ILE A 186 -28.76 11.45 -10.70
CA ILE A 186 -29.16 11.36 -12.12
C ILE A 186 -30.60 10.88 -12.22
N THR A 187 -31.43 11.71 -12.85
CA THR A 187 -32.83 11.42 -13.20
C THR A 187 -33.06 11.71 -14.68
N PHE A 188 -34.04 11.04 -15.28
CA PHE A 188 -34.43 11.26 -16.69
C PHE A 188 -34.84 12.71 -16.99
N SER A 189 -35.20 13.49 -15.97
CA SER A 189 -35.57 14.91 -16.11
C SER A 189 -34.38 15.86 -16.18
N LYS A 190 -33.13 15.41 -15.92
CA LYS A 190 -31.94 16.28 -16.02
C LYS A 190 -31.77 16.84 -17.43
N ILE A 191 -32.18 16.11 -18.47
CA ILE A 191 -32.17 16.57 -19.87
C ILE A 191 -33.59 16.53 -20.42
N ARG A 192 -34.12 17.70 -20.79
CA ARG A 192 -35.50 17.83 -21.29
C ARG A 192 -35.66 17.45 -22.76
N LYS A 193 -34.59 17.57 -23.55
CA LYS A 193 -34.64 17.27 -24.98
C LYS A 193 -34.51 15.77 -25.20
N SER A 194 -35.53 15.17 -25.78
CA SER A 194 -35.55 13.75 -26.14
C SER A 194 -34.61 13.45 -27.32
N GLY A 195 -34.26 12.18 -27.44
CA GLY A 195 -33.31 11.66 -28.43
C GLY A 195 -31.98 11.29 -27.79
N THR A 196 -31.01 10.94 -28.63
CA THR A 196 -29.69 10.46 -28.22
C THR A 196 -28.62 11.11 -29.08
N ALA A 197 -27.77 11.93 -28.48
CA ALA A 197 -26.77 12.77 -29.15
C ALA A 197 -25.34 12.35 -28.76
N ILE A 198 -24.91 11.20 -29.29
CA ILE A 198 -23.61 10.58 -28.96
C ILE A 198 -22.45 11.49 -29.38
N GLY A 199 -22.53 12.11 -30.55
CA GLY A 199 -21.49 13.03 -31.03
C GLY A 199 -21.29 14.25 -30.13
N LEU A 200 -22.37 14.78 -29.54
CA LEU A 200 -22.27 15.87 -28.56
C LEU A 200 -21.64 15.39 -27.25
N ALA A 201 -21.99 14.18 -26.79
CA ALA A 201 -21.41 13.60 -25.57
C ALA A 201 -19.89 13.39 -25.71
N LEU A 202 -19.45 12.83 -26.83
CA LEU A 202 -18.03 12.70 -27.18
C LEU A 202 -17.35 14.07 -27.22
N GLY A 203 -17.95 15.06 -27.90
CA GLY A 203 -17.42 16.42 -27.95
C GLY A 203 -17.25 17.07 -26.57
N MET A 204 -18.22 16.90 -25.68
CA MET A 204 -18.13 17.37 -24.29
C MET A 204 -17.02 16.67 -23.53
N GLY A 205 -16.92 15.34 -23.65
CA GLY A 205 -15.82 14.56 -23.07
C GLY A 205 -14.45 15.04 -23.55
N ILE A 206 -14.29 15.27 -24.86
CA ILE A 206 -13.03 15.75 -25.45
C ILE A 206 -12.68 17.10 -24.85
N ASN A 207 -13.63 18.02 -24.77
CA ASN A 207 -13.39 19.35 -24.22
C ASN A 207 -12.99 19.34 -22.74
N ARG A 208 -13.32 18.28 -21.99
CA ARG A 208 -12.86 18.10 -20.60
C ARG A 208 -11.50 17.40 -20.49
N MET A 209 -11.08 16.63 -21.50
CA MET A 209 -9.84 15.85 -21.48
C MET A 209 -8.69 16.42 -22.33
N LYS A 210 -8.97 17.36 -23.23
CA LYS A 210 -7.96 17.89 -24.17
C LYS A 210 -6.75 18.50 -23.46
N GLU A 211 -6.95 19.10 -22.28
CA GLU A 211 -5.91 19.75 -21.46
C GLU A 211 -5.33 18.80 -20.41
N SER A 212 -5.80 17.55 -20.33
CA SER A 212 -5.27 16.60 -19.37
C SER A 212 -3.85 16.16 -19.74
N GLU A 213 -2.95 16.12 -18.76
CA GLU A 213 -1.59 15.61 -18.88
C GLU A 213 -1.47 14.11 -18.55
N ALA A 214 -2.60 13.43 -18.26
CA ALA A 214 -2.57 12.01 -17.94
C ALA A 214 -2.06 11.17 -19.13
N LYS A 215 -1.21 10.19 -18.83
CA LYS A 215 -0.61 9.30 -19.84
C LYS A 215 -1.63 8.36 -20.49
N SER A 216 -2.68 7.98 -19.76
CA SER A 216 -3.81 7.21 -20.30
C SER A 216 -5.09 8.00 -20.12
N LYS A 217 -5.89 8.07 -21.20
CA LYS A 217 -7.16 8.78 -21.27
C LYS A 217 -8.19 7.85 -21.89
N VAL A 218 -9.34 7.72 -21.24
CA VAL A 218 -10.32 6.70 -21.59
C VAL A 218 -11.73 7.28 -21.55
N PHE A 219 -12.52 7.03 -22.59
CA PHE A 219 -13.97 7.18 -22.56
C PHE A 219 -14.61 5.81 -22.36
N ILE A 220 -15.60 5.77 -21.48
CA ILE A 220 -16.50 4.63 -21.33
C ILE A 220 -17.91 5.14 -21.66
N LEU A 221 -18.39 4.78 -22.84
CA LEU A 221 -19.69 5.15 -23.38
C LEU A 221 -20.71 4.06 -23.08
N LEU A 222 -21.78 4.41 -22.37
CA LEU A 222 -22.89 3.51 -22.05
C LEU A 222 -24.14 4.03 -22.75
N SER A 223 -24.66 3.25 -23.70
CA SER A 223 -25.86 3.60 -24.48
C SER A 223 -26.47 2.32 -25.06
N ASP A 224 -27.66 2.41 -25.63
CA ASP A 224 -28.24 1.37 -26.48
C ASP A 224 -27.93 1.56 -27.98
N GLY A 225 -27.15 2.59 -28.33
CA GLY A 225 -26.45 2.71 -29.61
C GLY A 225 -27.17 3.50 -30.69
N ASP A 226 -28.41 3.91 -30.45
CA ASP A 226 -29.16 4.75 -31.38
C ASP A 226 -28.65 6.20 -31.30
N ASN A 227 -28.24 6.79 -32.43
CA ASN A 227 -27.97 8.23 -32.51
C ASN A 227 -29.08 8.92 -33.29
N THR A 228 -30.03 9.51 -32.56
CA THR A 228 -31.26 10.11 -33.12
C THR A 228 -31.27 11.64 -33.07
N ALA A 229 -30.29 12.25 -32.40
CA ALA A 229 -30.21 13.69 -32.20
C ALA A 229 -28.77 14.21 -32.26
N GLY A 230 -28.64 15.54 -32.21
CA GLY A 230 -27.36 16.23 -32.19
C GLY A 230 -26.90 16.69 -33.58
N ASN A 231 -26.12 17.78 -33.59
CA ASN A 231 -25.60 18.40 -34.81
C ASN A 231 -24.17 17.93 -35.13
N ILE A 232 -23.62 17.02 -34.31
CA ILE A 232 -22.27 16.48 -34.48
C ILE A 232 -22.42 15.00 -34.80
N ASP A 233 -21.84 14.60 -35.92
CA ASP A 233 -21.78 13.21 -36.34
C ASP A 233 -20.89 12.38 -35.38
N PRO A 234 -21.37 11.22 -34.87
CA PRO A 234 -20.62 10.41 -33.91
C PRO A 234 -19.27 9.93 -34.43
N LYS A 235 -19.16 9.60 -35.73
CA LYS A 235 -17.90 9.16 -36.34
C LYS A 235 -16.88 10.28 -36.31
N THR A 236 -17.26 11.47 -36.74
CA THR A 236 -16.40 12.66 -36.71
C THR A 236 -15.92 12.97 -35.28
N ALA A 237 -16.81 12.90 -34.29
CA ALA A 237 -16.44 13.11 -32.90
C ALA A 237 -15.46 12.05 -32.38
N ALA A 238 -15.64 10.78 -32.77
CA ALA A 238 -14.73 9.69 -32.43
C ALA A 238 -13.34 9.89 -33.04
N GLU A 239 -13.25 10.33 -34.30
CA GLU A 239 -11.97 10.63 -34.96
C GLU A 239 -11.21 11.76 -34.23
N PHE A 240 -11.92 12.79 -33.76
CA PHE A 240 -11.32 13.82 -32.91
C PHE A 240 -10.83 13.26 -31.58
N ALA A 241 -11.62 12.45 -30.88
CA ALA A 241 -11.22 11.83 -29.61
C ALA A 241 -9.94 10.98 -29.78
N ALA A 242 -9.89 10.17 -30.83
CA ALA A 242 -8.72 9.36 -31.17
C ALA A 242 -7.49 10.22 -31.46
N GLY A 243 -7.66 11.36 -32.15
CA GLY A 243 -6.59 12.34 -32.39
C GLY A 243 -5.98 12.94 -31.12
N TYR A 244 -6.75 13.02 -30.03
CA TYR A 244 -6.26 13.42 -28.69
C TYR A 244 -5.71 12.25 -27.86
N GLY A 245 -5.57 11.05 -28.46
CA GLY A 245 -5.07 9.86 -27.78
C GLY A 245 -6.06 9.27 -26.75
N ILE A 246 -7.35 9.58 -26.88
CA ILE A 246 -8.38 9.08 -25.97
C ILE A 246 -8.86 7.72 -26.49
N LYS A 247 -8.70 6.68 -25.67
CA LYS A 247 -9.25 5.36 -25.97
C LYS A 247 -10.75 5.35 -25.73
N MET A 248 -11.53 4.66 -26.57
CA MET A 248 -12.98 4.61 -26.42
C MET A 248 -13.49 3.19 -26.24
N TYR A 249 -14.10 2.93 -25.08
CA TYR A 249 -14.86 1.72 -24.82
C TYR A 249 -16.35 2.03 -24.94
N SER A 250 -17.08 1.22 -25.69
CA SER A 250 -18.51 1.39 -25.88
C SER A 250 -19.24 0.16 -25.37
N ILE A 251 -20.24 0.38 -24.53
CA ILE A 251 -21.04 -0.66 -23.90
C ILE A 251 -22.48 -0.49 -24.38
N ALA A 252 -22.91 -1.39 -25.26
CA ALA A 252 -24.30 -1.53 -25.67
C ALA A 252 -25.10 -2.21 -24.56
N ILE A 253 -26.07 -1.51 -23.98
CA ILE A 253 -26.92 -2.02 -22.91
C ILE A 253 -28.30 -2.36 -23.44
N GLY A 254 -28.68 -3.63 -23.34
CA GLY A 254 -30.04 -4.07 -23.54
C GLY A 254 -30.14 -5.41 -24.25
N ARG A 255 -31.38 -5.89 -24.34
CA ARG A 255 -31.74 -7.11 -25.06
C ARG A 255 -32.59 -6.77 -26.28
N GLU A 256 -32.33 -7.45 -27.40
CA GLU A 256 -33.19 -7.39 -28.58
C GLU A 256 -34.51 -8.14 -28.37
N GLY A 257 -35.56 -7.66 -29.03
CA GLY A 257 -36.87 -8.27 -29.04
C GLY A 257 -37.87 -7.60 -28.11
N ARG A 258 -38.91 -8.34 -27.73
CA ARG A 258 -39.99 -7.85 -26.88
C ARG A 258 -39.57 -7.74 -25.42
N VAL A 259 -39.35 -6.51 -24.95
CA VAL A 259 -38.84 -6.19 -23.60
C VAL A 259 -39.85 -5.39 -22.78
N ARG A 260 -39.77 -5.51 -21.46
CA ARG A 260 -40.69 -4.80 -20.55
C ARG A 260 -40.29 -3.33 -20.44
N TYR A 261 -41.23 -2.42 -20.68
CA TYR A 261 -41.04 -0.97 -20.52
C TYR A 261 -41.70 -0.42 -19.24
N GLY A 262 -42.53 -1.22 -18.57
CA GLY A 262 -43.14 -0.84 -17.29
C GLY A 262 -44.45 -1.57 -17.03
N THR A 263 -45.40 -0.84 -16.44
CA THR A 263 -46.78 -1.27 -16.23
C THR A 263 -47.74 -0.26 -16.85
N ASP A 264 -48.82 -0.74 -17.46
CA ASP A 264 -49.89 0.11 -17.96
C ASP A 264 -50.75 0.70 -16.83
N ASN A 265 -51.75 1.53 -17.19
CA ASN A 265 -52.69 2.14 -16.24
C ASN A 265 -53.54 1.12 -15.45
N PHE A 266 -53.53 -0.15 -15.85
CA PHE A 266 -54.24 -1.26 -15.22
C PHE A 266 -53.30 -2.18 -14.41
N GLY A 267 -52.02 -1.82 -14.28
CA GLY A 267 -51.01 -2.59 -13.55
C GLY A 267 -50.44 -3.79 -14.30
N GLN A 268 -50.80 -3.99 -15.57
CA GLN A 268 -50.29 -5.08 -16.40
C GLN A 268 -48.93 -4.73 -17.01
N PRO A 269 -48.00 -5.68 -17.16
CA PRO A 269 -46.70 -5.41 -17.77
C PRO A 269 -46.86 -4.94 -19.23
N TYR A 270 -46.35 -3.75 -19.53
CA TYR A 270 -46.30 -3.20 -20.89
C TYR A 270 -44.98 -3.58 -21.55
N TYR A 271 -45.06 -4.11 -22.77
CA TYR A 271 -43.90 -4.56 -23.55
C TYR A 271 -43.77 -3.75 -24.83
N VAL A 272 -42.53 -3.40 -25.18
CA VAL A 272 -42.15 -2.73 -26.42
C VAL A 272 -41.20 -3.62 -27.21
N GLU A 273 -41.21 -3.47 -28.53
CA GLU A 273 -40.20 -4.09 -29.38
C GLU A 273 -38.93 -3.23 -29.33
N ASN A 274 -37.79 -3.83 -28.98
CA ASN A 274 -36.53 -3.13 -28.85
C ASN A 274 -35.51 -3.64 -29.88
N SER A 275 -34.93 -2.72 -30.63
CA SER A 275 -33.76 -2.93 -31.48
C SER A 275 -32.58 -2.13 -30.92
N ILE A 276 -31.38 -2.67 -31.06
CA ILE A 276 -30.14 -2.04 -30.57
C ILE A 276 -29.25 -1.84 -31.79
N ASP A 277 -28.88 -0.61 -32.11
CA ASP A 277 -27.89 -0.34 -33.16
C ASP A 277 -26.47 -0.44 -32.60
N GLU A 278 -25.84 -1.61 -32.80
CA GLU A 278 -24.45 -1.81 -32.42
C GLU A 278 -23.45 -1.16 -33.39
N THR A 279 -23.88 -0.80 -34.60
CA THR A 279 -23.00 -0.38 -35.70
C THR A 279 -22.24 0.88 -35.29
N THR A 280 -22.96 1.86 -34.75
CA THR A 280 -22.42 3.13 -34.32
C THR A 280 -21.44 2.96 -33.15
N LEU A 281 -21.81 2.18 -32.14
CA LEU A 281 -20.96 1.92 -30.97
C LEU A 281 -19.69 1.16 -31.34
N ARG A 282 -19.80 0.12 -32.18
CA ARG A 282 -18.66 -0.66 -32.65
C ARG A 282 -17.66 0.21 -33.42
N MET A 283 -18.17 1.08 -34.29
CA MET A 283 -17.37 2.03 -35.05
C MET A 283 -16.63 3.02 -34.13
N ILE A 284 -17.30 3.54 -33.10
CA ILE A 284 -16.67 4.43 -32.11
C ILE A 284 -15.53 3.72 -31.37
N ALA A 285 -15.76 2.49 -30.90
CA ALA A 285 -14.72 1.72 -30.20
C ALA A 285 -13.52 1.38 -31.11
N GLU A 286 -13.77 1.07 -32.38
CA GLU A 286 -12.72 0.78 -33.36
C GLU A 286 -11.86 2.01 -33.65
N ILE A 287 -12.48 3.16 -33.92
CA ILE A 287 -11.77 4.43 -34.15
C ILE A 287 -10.94 4.82 -32.92
N GLY A 288 -11.49 4.61 -31.73
CA GLY A 288 -10.83 4.90 -30.46
C GLY A 288 -9.86 3.85 -29.97
N ASN A 289 -9.50 2.83 -30.77
CA ASN A 289 -8.60 1.75 -30.38
C ASN A 289 -8.95 1.12 -29.01
N GLY A 290 -10.25 0.99 -28.73
CA GLY A 290 -10.78 0.35 -27.53
C GLY A 290 -11.55 -0.91 -27.89
N LYS A 291 -12.58 -1.23 -27.10
CA LYS A 291 -13.41 -2.42 -27.30
C LYS A 291 -14.89 -2.13 -27.18
N PHE A 292 -15.65 -2.81 -28.04
CA PHE A 292 -17.10 -2.87 -27.97
C PHE A 292 -17.55 -4.03 -27.09
N PHE A 293 -18.54 -3.79 -26.24
CA PHE A 293 -19.16 -4.79 -25.38
C PHE A 293 -20.69 -4.73 -25.52
N ARG A 294 -21.33 -5.89 -25.62
CA ARG A 294 -22.80 -6.04 -25.57
C ARG A 294 -23.18 -6.64 -24.22
N VAL A 295 -24.14 -6.03 -23.54
CA VAL A 295 -24.56 -6.41 -22.20
C VAL A 295 -26.07 -6.55 -22.11
N GLU A 296 -26.53 -7.75 -21.76
CA GLU A 296 -27.97 -8.06 -21.65
C GLU A 296 -28.47 -8.14 -20.20
N ASN A 297 -27.56 -8.13 -19.21
CA ASN A 297 -27.90 -8.27 -17.79
C ASN A 297 -26.92 -7.53 -16.88
N ASN A 298 -27.32 -7.32 -15.62
CA ASN A 298 -26.50 -6.59 -14.64
C ASN A 298 -25.12 -7.22 -14.36
N LYS A 299 -25.00 -8.56 -14.40
CA LYS A 299 -23.72 -9.24 -14.15
C LYS A 299 -22.73 -9.02 -15.29
N GLY A 300 -23.19 -9.12 -16.53
CA GLY A 300 -22.40 -8.82 -17.71
C GLY A 300 -21.89 -7.37 -17.70
N LEU A 301 -22.70 -6.43 -17.19
CA LEU A 301 -22.27 -5.04 -17.06
C LEU A 301 -21.07 -4.91 -16.11
N GLN A 302 -21.16 -5.54 -14.93
CA GLN A 302 -20.07 -5.57 -13.95
C GLN A 302 -18.81 -6.26 -14.51
N GLU A 303 -18.96 -7.38 -15.21
CA GLU A 303 -17.85 -8.09 -15.84
C GLU A 303 -17.12 -7.25 -16.90
N VAL A 304 -17.87 -6.46 -17.67
CA VAL A 304 -17.31 -5.55 -18.68
C VAL A 304 -16.51 -4.43 -18.02
N PHE A 305 -17.03 -3.79 -16.97
CA PHE A 305 -16.28 -2.78 -16.22
C PHE A 305 -15.01 -3.35 -15.59
N ASN A 306 -15.06 -4.56 -15.03
CA ASN A 306 -13.88 -5.26 -14.51
C ASN A 306 -12.86 -5.56 -15.62
N THR A 307 -13.33 -5.91 -16.82
CA THR A 307 -12.46 -6.14 -17.98
C THR A 307 -11.77 -4.84 -18.41
N ILE A 308 -12.50 -3.72 -18.46
CA ILE A 308 -11.93 -2.40 -18.76
C ILE A 308 -10.89 -2.02 -17.70
N ASP A 309 -11.18 -2.27 -16.41
CA ASP A 309 -10.23 -2.01 -15.32
C ASP A 309 -8.93 -2.79 -15.48
N GLN A 310 -9.00 -4.06 -15.89
CA GLN A 310 -7.79 -4.85 -16.18
C GLN A 310 -7.01 -4.34 -17.40
N LEU A 311 -7.71 -3.87 -18.43
CA LEU A 311 -7.09 -3.37 -19.66
C LEU A 311 -6.40 -2.01 -19.45
N GLU A 312 -6.96 -1.19 -18.57
CA GLU A 312 -6.48 0.17 -18.29
C GLU A 312 -5.75 0.30 -16.95
N LYS A 313 -5.43 -0.84 -16.31
CA LYS A 313 -4.73 -0.85 -15.03
C LYS A 313 -3.41 -0.09 -15.15
N ALA A 314 -3.31 0.97 -14.36
CA ALA A 314 -2.10 1.76 -14.25
C ALA A 314 -0.91 0.90 -13.80
N LYS A 315 0.30 1.25 -14.29
CA LYS A 315 1.54 0.63 -13.82
C LYS A 315 1.77 1.06 -12.38
N ILE A 316 1.77 0.09 -11.46
CA ILE A 316 2.10 0.32 -10.05
C ILE A 316 3.62 0.39 -9.94
N TYR A 317 4.14 1.52 -9.45
CA TYR A 317 5.53 1.64 -9.05
C TYR A 317 5.62 1.36 -7.55
N GLU A 318 6.37 0.32 -7.16
CA GLU A 318 6.65 0.04 -5.76
C GLU A 318 8.02 0.61 -5.38
N ASN A 319 8.02 1.67 -4.57
CA ASN A 319 9.24 2.14 -3.93
C ASN A 319 9.36 1.49 -2.55
N ARG A 320 10.34 0.60 -2.43
CA ARG A 320 10.66 -0.11 -1.19
C ARG A 320 11.72 0.67 -0.43
N TYR A 321 11.30 1.45 0.56
CA TYR A 321 12.24 2.14 1.45
C TYR A 321 12.62 1.21 2.60
N LYS A 322 13.91 0.86 2.68
CA LYS A 322 14.47 0.14 3.81
C LYS A 322 15.17 1.13 4.73
N ASN A 323 14.56 1.44 5.87
CA ASN A 323 15.18 2.23 6.91
C ASN A 323 15.77 1.30 7.98
N THR A 324 17.09 1.14 7.95
CA THR A 324 17.81 0.31 8.91
C THR A 324 18.33 1.18 10.06
N PHE A 325 17.89 0.88 11.28
CA PHE A 325 18.38 1.52 12.51
C PHE A 325 19.43 0.64 13.19
N ASP A 326 20.55 1.26 13.57
CA ASP A 326 21.65 0.61 14.28
C ASP A 326 21.52 0.77 15.79
N TYR A 327 21.63 -0.31 16.57
CA TYR A 327 21.54 -0.30 18.05
C TYR A 327 22.85 -0.66 18.76
N TYR A 328 23.98 -0.74 18.04
CA TYR A 328 25.28 -1.11 18.63
C TYR A 328 25.75 -0.16 19.73
N PHE A 329 25.35 1.11 19.68
CA PHE A 329 25.80 2.13 20.63
C PHE A 329 25.36 1.84 22.07
N VAL A 330 24.20 1.19 22.25
CA VAL A 330 23.69 0.83 23.58
C VAL A 330 24.65 -0.14 24.27
N TYR A 331 25.04 -1.20 23.56
CA TYR A 331 25.98 -2.20 24.07
C TYR A 331 27.40 -1.64 24.22
N LEU A 332 27.78 -0.67 23.37
CA LEU A 332 29.04 0.05 23.51
C LEU A 332 29.11 0.89 24.78
N TYR A 333 28.03 1.60 25.14
CA TYR A 333 27.97 2.37 26.39
C TYR A 333 28.06 1.47 27.62
N TRP A 334 27.39 0.33 27.62
CA TRP A 334 27.54 -0.68 28.67
C TRP A 334 28.97 -1.23 28.75
N ALA A 335 29.58 -1.55 27.61
CA ALA A 335 30.96 -2.02 27.57
C ALA A 335 31.92 -0.98 28.18
N LEU A 336 31.76 0.29 27.84
CA LEU A 336 32.57 1.39 28.36
C LEU A 336 32.33 1.62 29.87
N ALA A 337 31.07 1.63 30.32
CA ALA A 337 30.73 1.80 31.74
C ALA A 337 31.33 0.69 32.60
N LEU A 338 31.24 -0.57 32.14
CA LEU A 338 31.82 -1.72 32.83
C LEU A 338 33.36 -1.68 32.82
N PHE A 339 33.97 -1.23 31.71
CA PHE A 339 35.42 -1.07 31.62
C PHE A 339 35.94 0.02 32.57
N LEU A 340 35.24 1.16 32.65
CA LEU A 340 35.57 2.23 33.59
C LEU A 340 35.37 1.78 35.04
N GLY A 341 34.30 1.03 35.33
CA GLY A 341 34.09 0.39 36.64
C GLY A 341 35.25 -0.53 37.01
N TRP A 342 35.71 -1.36 36.07
CA TRP A 342 36.90 -2.18 36.25
C TRP A 342 38.16 -1.34 36.52
N LEU A 343 38.39 -0.27 35.77
CA LEU A 343 39.54 0.62 35.99
C LEU A 343 39.51 1.26 37.38
N LEU A 344 38.34 1.70 37.85
CA LEU A 344 38.15 2.24 39.19
C LEU A 344 38.42 1.19 40.27
N THR A 345 38.06 -0.08 40.06
CA THR A 345 38.39 -1.14 41.02
C THR A 345 39.89 -1.40 41.14
N LYS A 346 40.67 -1.11 40.09
CA LYS A 346 42.14 -1.17 40.12
C LYS A 346 42.79 0.04 40.77
N LEU A 347 42.21 1.22 40.59
CA LEU A 347 42.70 2.45 41.21
C LEU A 347 42.35 2.51 42.71
N THR A 348 41.27 1.83 43.11
CA THR A 348 40.83 1.73 44.51
C THR A 348 41.54 0.58 45.23
N ILE A 349 41.69 0.72 46.54
CA ILE A 349 42.34 -0.17 47.51
C ILE A 349 41.96 -1.67 47.39
N PHE A 350 40.80 -1.99 46.78
CA PHE A 350 40.32 -3.36 46.54
C PHE A 350 41.27 -4.25 45.72
N SER A 351 42.09 -3.68 44.83
CA SER A 351 43.08 -4.42 44.06
C SER A 351 44.36 -4.74 44.85
N ASN A 352 44.78 -3.85 45.76
CA ASN A 352 46.03 -4.00 46.50
C ASN A 352 45.87 -4.82 47.79
N ILE A 353 44.71 -4.77 48.47
CA ILE A 353 44.51 -5.47 49.76
C ILE A 353 44.15 -6.96 49.60
N LEU A 354 43.71 -7.39 48.41
CA LEU A 354 43.25 -8.76 48.18
C LEU A 354 44.21 -9.60 47.34
N VAL A 355 45.33 -9.04 46.85
CA VAL A 355 46.35 -9.77 46.08
C VAL A 355 47.64 -9.95 46.87
N ASP A 356 47.99 -8.99 47.73
CA ASP A 356 48.94 -9.16 48.85
C ASP A 356 48.22 -9.78 50.07
#